data_AF-A0A963H8W9-F1
#
_entry.id   AF-A0A963H8W9-F1
#
_cell.length_a   1.000
_cell.length_b   1.000
_cell.length_c   1.000
_cell.angle_alpha   90.00
_cell.angle_beta   90.00
_cell.angle_gamma   90.00
#
_symmetry.space_group_name_H-M   'P 1'
#
loop_
_entity.id
_entity.type
_entity.pdbx_description
1 polymer ?
#
loop_
_entity_poly.entity_id
_entity_poly.type
_entity_poly.pdbx_seq_one_letter_code
_entity_poly.pdbx_strand_id
1 'polypeptide(L)'
;MNPRQEESVPLSKTQRKRAMEALQALGEELVALPPDRSRKIDLPEDLRTAVDEAQRMNRLDEARRRQMQYIGRLMRDVDAEPIRRSLAMLRGDSLEETARLHRLERLRADLLADETMLYGIAESCPSVDLQQLRSLRRAALLEQAQGKPPRSYRAIFQLLKELEPGEKITGKDDDRDER
;
A
#
# COMPACT_ATOMS: atom_id res chain seq x y z
N MET A 1 -47.86 27.26 -5.08
CA MET A 1 -46.84 26.29 -4.62
C MET A 1 -45.63 26.46 -5.54
N ASN A 2 -44.64 27.28 -5.17
CA ASN A 2 -43.40 27.38 -5.95
C ASN A 2 -42.37 26.42 -5.35
N PRO A 3 -41.81 25.48 -6.12
CA PRO A 3 -40.81 24.55 -5.63
C PRO A 3 -39.54 25.34 -5.29
N ARG A 4 -38.99 25.01 -4.12
CA ARG A 4 -37.81 25.60 -3.51
C ARG A 4 -36.65 25.58 -4.51
N GLN A 5 -36.19 26.76 -4.90
CA GLN A 5 -34.89 26.90 -5.53
C GLN A 5 -33.86 26.51 -4.47
N GLU A 6 -33.22 25.35 -4.65
CA GLU A 6 -32.00 25.00 -3.92
C GLU A 6 -30.93 26.02 -4.31
N GLU A 7 -30.79 27.05 -3.47
CA GLU A 7 -29.72 28.03 -3.56
C GLU A 7 -28.38 27.29 -3.49
N SER A 8 -27.79 27.08 -4.66
CA SER A 8 -26.43 26.59 -4.79
C SER A 8 -25.53 27.69 -4.24
N VAL A 9 -25.16 27.58 -2.95
CA VAL A 9 -24.34 28.56 -2.25
C VAL A 9 -23.11 28.86 -3.13
N PRO A 10 -22.87 30.10 -3.56
CA PRO A 10 -21.74 30.40 -4.44
C PRO A 10 -20.46 30.14 -3.64
N LEU A 11 -19.78 29.04 -3.98
CA LEU A 11 -18.49 28.68 -3.40
C LEU A 11 -17.56 29.90 -3.47
N SER A 12 -17.07 30.35 -2.31
CA SER A 12 -16.16 31.48 -2.21
C SER A 12 -14.93 31.25 -3.09
N LYS A 13 -14.32 32.32 -3.64
CA LYS A 13 -13.12 32.24 -4.49
C LYS A 13 -12.04 31.33 -3.88
N THR A 14 -11.92 31.35 -2.55
CA THR A 14 -11.01 30.48 -1.77
C THR A 14 -11.39 29.00 -1.81
N GLN A 15 -12.68 28.66 -1.76
CA GLN A 15 -13.17 27.28 -1.82
C GLN A 15 -12.98 26.67 -3.21
N ARG A 16 -13.22 27.45 -4.28
CA ARG A 16 -12.92 27.01 -5.66
C ARG A 16 -11.45 26.72 -5.86
N LYS A 17 -10.56 27.57 -5.33
CA LYS A 17 -9.11 27.33 -5.38
C LYS A 17 -8.72 26.03 -4.67
N ARG A 18 -9.22 25.81 -3.45
CA ARG A 18 -8.97 24.56 -2.70
C ARG A 18 -9.50 23.32 -3.41
N ALA A 19 -10.68 23.41 -4.03
CA ALA A 19 -11.24 22.30 -4.80
C ALA A 19 -10.35 21.94 -6.00
N MET A 20 -9.83 22.95 -6.71
CA MET A 20 -8.89 22.73 -7.81
C MET A 20 -7.57 22.11 -7.34
N GLU A 21 -7.01 22.60 -6.23
CA GLU A 21 -5.79 22.02 -5.64
C GLU A 21 -6.03 20.57 -5.19
N ALA A 22 -7.20 20.24 -4.65
CA ALA A 22 -7.55 18.89 -4.26
C ALA A 22 -7.69 17.93 -5.46
N LEU A 23 -8.22 18.41 -6.60
CA LEU A 23 -8.30 17.62 -7.83
C LEU A 23 -6.90 17.38 -8.44
N GLN A 24 -6.04 18.39 -8.40
CA GLN A 24 -4.64 18.27 -8.84
C GLN A 24 -3.89 17.25 -7.99
N ALA A 25 -4.00 17.34 -6.66
CA ALA A 25 -3.38 16.40 -5.73
C ALA A 25 -3.89 14.96 -5.95
N LEU A 26 -5.17 14.79 -6.27
CA LEU A 26 -5.72 13.48 -6.60
C LEU A 26 -5.08 12.89 -7.87
N GLY A 27 -4.91 13.71 -8.91
CA GLY A 27 -4.21 13.32 -10.13
C GLY A 27 -2.76 12.93 -9.88
N GLU A 28 -2.06 13.69 -9.04
CA GLU A 28 -0.68 13.37 -8.62
C GLU A 28 -0.61 12.04 -7.87
N GLU A 29 -1.58 11.78 -7.00
CA GLU A 29 -1.68 10.53 -6.26
C GLU A 29 -1.88 9.33 -7.19
N LEU A 30 -2.75 9.44 -8.20
CA LEU A 30 -2.95 8.40 -9.21
C LEU A 30 -1.66 8.04 -9.95
N VAL A 31 -0.86 9.04 -10.31
CA VAL A 31 0.43 8.83 -11.00
C VAL A 31 1.50 8.29 -10.05
N ALA A 32 1.40 8.55 -8.75
CA ALA A 32 2.32 8.02 -7.75
C ALA A 32 2.05 6.55 -7.39
N LEU A 33 0.86 6.03 -7.68
CA LEU A 33 0.53 4.63 -7.45
C LEU A 33 1.35 3.69 -8.36
N PRO A 34 1.68 2.47 -7.88
CA PRO A 34 2.14 1.39 -8.74
C PRO A 34 1.13 1.08 -9.86
N PRO A 35 1.59 0.67 -11.06
CA PRO A 35 0.72 0.43 -12.21
C PRO A 35 -0.36 -0.61 -11.93
N ASP A 36 -0.07 -1.63 -11.12
CA ASP A 36 -1.06 -2.65 -10.74
C ASP A 36 -2.19 -2.09 -9.87
N ARG A 37 -1.92 -1.05 -9.08
CA ARG A 37 -2.91 -0.40 -8.23
C ARG A 37 -3.72 0.65 -9.00
N SER A 38 -3.08 1.43 -9.87
CA SER A 38 -3.79 2.41 -10.72
C SER A 38 -4.75 1.73 -11.72
N ARG A 39 -4.40 0.52 -12.20
CA ARG A 39 -5.28 -0.30 -13.06
C ARG A 39 -6.56 -0.79 -12.37
N LYS A 40 -6.54 -0.98 -11.05
CA LYS A 40 -7.73 -1.37 -10.27
C LYS A 40 -8.72 -0.23 -10.08
N ILE A 41 -8.29 1.02 -10.26
CA ILE A 41 -9.17 2.18 -10.19
C ILE A 41 -9.84 2.30 -11.56
N ASP A 42 -11.17 2.35 -11.56
CA ASP A 42 -11.91 2.64 -12.78
C ASP A 42 -11.75 4.13 -13.13
N LEU A 43 -11.16 4.38 -14.30
CA LEU A 43 -10.79 5.71 -14.79
C LEU A 43 -11.28 5.82 -16.24
N PRO A 44 -11.80 6.97 -16.65
CA PRO A 44 -12.06 7.27 -18.05
C PRO A 44 -10.81 7.06 -18.91
N GLU A 45 -11.00 6.63 -20.16
CA GLU A 45 -9.91 6.22 -21.06
C GLU A 45 -8.84 7.32 -21.23
N ASP A 46 -9.27 8.57 -21.41
CA ASP A 46 -8.37 9.73 -21.55
C ASP A 46 -7.50 9.94 -20.30
N LEU A 47 -8.10 9.81 -19.12
CA LEU A 47 -7.41 9.99 -17.84
C LEU A 47 -6.45 8.81 -17.58
N ARG A 48 -6.89 7.59 -17.89
CA ARG A 48 -6.06 6.39 -17.77
C ARG A 48 -4.81 6.48 -18.64
N THR A 49 -4.98 6.85 -19.90
CA THR A 49 -3.88 7.01 -20.86
C THR A 49 -2.91 8.07 -20.35
N ALA A 50 -3.43 9.22 -19.91
CA ALA A 50 -2.60 10.30 -19.39
C ALA A 50 -1.78 9.90 -18.16
N VAL A 51 -2.38 9.13 -17.24
CA VAL A 51 -1.72 8.60 -16.03
C VAL A 51 -0.64 7.59 -16.39
N ASP A 52 -0.92 6.63 -17.28
CA ASP A 52 0.05 5.61 -17.71
C ASP A 52 1.27 6.24 -18.40
N GLU A 53 1.06 7.26 -19.24
CA GLU A 53 2.14 8.03 -19.86
C GLU A 53 2.98 8.75 -18.80
N ALA A 54 2.33 9.42 -17.84
CA ALA A 54 3.03 10.13 -16.77
C ALA A 54 3.85 9.18 -15.87
N GLN A 55 3.39 7.95 -15.68
CA GLN A 55 4.11 6.92 -14.93
C GLN A 55 5.38 6.43 -15.65
N ARG A 56 5.39 6.39 -16.99
CA ARG A 56 6.56 5.99 -17.80
C ARG A 56 7.62 7.10 -17.91
N MET A 57 7.25 8.36 -17.75
CA MET A 57 8.17 9.50 -17.83
C MET A 57 9.03 9.65 -16.57
N ASN A 58 10.27 10.15 -16.73
CA ASN A 58 11.11 10.43 -15.56
C ASN A 58 10.56 11.61 -14.76
N ARG A 59 10.78 11.57 -13.43
CA ARG A 59 10.31 12.60 -12.50
C ARG A 59 10.87 14.00 -12.77
N LEU A 60 12.04 14.08 -13.38
CA LEU A 60 12.77 15.33 -13.64
C LEU A 60 12.42 15.94 -15.01
N ASP A 61 11.62 15.26 -15.83
CA ASP A 61 11.33 15.71 -17.18
C ASP A 61 10.26 16.80 -17.20
N GLU A 62 10.49 17.86 -17.96
CA GLU A 62 9.48 18.89 -18.18
C GLU A 62 8.22 18.33 -18.88
N ALA A 63 8.39 17.27 -19.68
CA ALA A 63 7.30 16.51 -20.26
C ALA A 63 6.35 15.96 -19.18
N ARG A 64 6.87 15.39 -18.10
CA ARG A 64 6.06 14.88 -16.99
C ARG A 64 5.30 16.00 -16.28
N ARG A 65 5.94 17.18 -16.11
CA ARG A 65 5.28 18.35 -15.51
C ARG A 65 4.10 18.83 -16.37
N ARG A 66 4.25 18.84 -17.69
CA ARG A 66 3.16 19.20 -18.62
C ARG A 66 2.06 18.15 -18.61
N GLN A 67 2.42 16.87 -18.57
CA GLN A 67 1.47 15.78 -18.45
C GLN A 67 0.65 15.88 -17.14
N MET A 68 1.30 16.24 -16.03
CA MET A 68 0.62 16.44 -14.76
C MET A 68 -0.39 17.59 -14.77
N GLN A 69 -0.11 18.66 -15.52
CA GLN A 69 -1.07 19.75 -15.74
C GLN A 69 -2.24 19.31 -16.63
N TYR A 70 -1.98 18.48 -17.63
CA TYR A 70 -3.02 17.90 -18.48
C TYR A 70 -3.96 16.97 -17.68
N ILE A 71 -3.40 16.09 -16.84
CA ILE A 71 -4.16 15.27 -15.88
C ILE A 71 -5.01 16.17 -14.98
N GLY A 72 -4.44 17.24 -14.44
CA GLY A 72 -5.17 18.22 -13.62
C GLY A 72 -6.28 18.97 -14.35
N ARG A 73 -6.23 19.05 -15.68
CA ARG A 73 -7.33 19.55 -16.50
C ARG A 73 -8.42 18.49 -16.65
N LEU A 74 -8.05 17.27 -17.05
CA LEU A 74 -8.98 16.14 -17.19
C LEU A 74 -9.74 15.86 -15.87
N MET A 75 -9.05 15.96 -14.73
CA MET A 75 -9.63 15.78 -13.39
C MET A 75 -10.79 16.74 -13.06
N ARG A 76 -10.95 17.84 -13.80
CA ARG A 76 -12.07 18.81 -13.62
C ARG A 76 -13.32 18.40 -14.37
N ASP A 77 -13.16 17.61 -15.42
CA ASP A 77 -14.22 17.20 -16.34
C ASP A 77 -14.78 15.81 -15.97
N VAL A 78 -14.16 15.13 -14.99
CA VAL A 78 -14.55 13.79 -14.49
C VAL A 78 -15.18 13.87 -13.11
N ASP A 79 -16.02 12.88 -12.78
CA ASP A 79 -16.48 12.69 -11.40
C ASP A 79 -15.31 12.14 -10.55
N ALA A 80 -14.80 12.97 -9.65
CA ALA A 80 -13.68 12.63 -8.78
C ALA A 80 -14.09 11.80 -7.56
N GLU A 81 -15.39 11.67 -7.25
CA GLU A 81 -15.85 11.01 -6.03
C GLU A 81 -15.59 9.48 -6.05
N PRO A 82 -15.87 8.73 -7.14
CA PRO A 82 -15.48 7.32 -7.24
C PRO A 82 -13.97 7.11 -7.10
N ILE A 83 -13.18 7.97 -7.74
CA ILE A 83 -11.72 7.92 -7.71
C ILE A 83 -11.21 8.13 -6.27
N ARG A 84 -11.77 9.11 -5.55
CA ARG A 84 -11.46 9.37 -4.13
C ARG A 84 -11.76 8.16 -3.26
N ARG A 85 -12.91 7.52 -3.45
CA ARG A 85 -13.28 6.32 -2.69
C ARG A 85 -12.33 5.16 -2.96
N SER A 86 -12.00 4.89 -4.22
CA SER A 86 -11.04 3.85 -4.58
C SER A 86 -9.64 4.13 -4.00
N LEU A 87 -9.18 5.37 -4.05
CA LEU A 87 -7.92 5.77 -3.42
C LEU A 87 -7.95 5.62 -1.89
N ALA A 88 -9.07 5.92 -1.24
CA ALA A 88 -9.23 5.75 0.20
C ALA A 88 -9.18 4.27 0.61
N MET A 89 -9.84 3.38 -0.15
CA MET A 89 -9.77 1.93 0.07
C MET A 89 -8.34 1.41 -0.08
N LEU A 90 -7.67 1.76 -1.17
CA LEU A 90 -6.27 1.34 -1.39
C LEU A 90 -5.31 1.87 -0.31
N ARG A 91 -5.56 3.07 0.21
CA ARG A 91 -4.82 3.62 1.35
C ARG A 91 -5.09 2.83 2.63
N GLY A 92 -6.36 2.52 2.89
CA GLY A 92 -6.78 1.66 4.00
C GLY A 92 -6.05 0.32 3.97
N ASP A 93 -6.13 -0.41 2.86
CA ASP A 93 -5.45 -1.70 2.66
C ASP A 93 -3.93 -1.58 2.90
N SER A 94 -3.32 -0.48 2.44
CA SER A 94 -1.88 -0.25 2.61
C SER A 94 -1.49 0.03 4.06
N LEU A 95 -2.31 0.78 4.79
CA LEU A 95 -2.10 1.04 6.21
C LEU A 95 -2.29 -0.23 7.03
N GLU A 96 -3.31 -1.02 6.71
CA GLU A 96 -3.58 -2.30 7.38
C GLU A 96 -2.45 -3.30 7.14
N GLU A 97 -1.96 -3.41 5.91
CA GLU A 97 -0.82 -4.27 5.58
C GLU A 97 0.47 -3.78 6.26
N THR A 98 0.73 -2.47 6.27
CA THR A 98 1.90 -1.92 6.99
C THR A 98 1.81 -2.20 8.50
N ALA A 99 0.64 -1.99 9.09
CA ALA A 99 0.40 -2.30 10.49
C ALA A 99 0.56 -3.80 10.78
N ARG A 100 0.13 -4.66 9.85
CA ARG A 100 0.30 -6.11 9.91
C ARG A 100 1.78 -6.50 9.92
N LEU A 101 2.56 -5.97 8.99
CA LEU A 101 4.01 -6.22 8.93
C LEU A 101 4.69 -5.80 10.24
N HIS A 102 4.35 -4.62 10.79
CA HIS A 102 4.90 -4.18 12.08
C HIS A 102 4.44 -5.03 13.27
N ARG A 103 3.22 -5.60 13.24
CA ARG A 103 2.79 -6.59 14.25
C ARG A 103 3.63 -7.86 14.18
N LEU A 104 3.86 -8.39 12.97
CA LEU A 104 4.71 -9.56 12.75
C LEU A 104 6.17 -9.31 13.17
N GLU A 105 6.71 -8.13 12.89
CA GLU A 105 8.05 -7.74 13.32
C GLU A 105 8.18 -7.73 14.85
N ARG A 106 7.19 -7.17 15.56
CA ARG A 106 7.13 -7.17 17.02
C ARG A 106 7.02 -8.60 17.56
N LEU A 107 6.08 -9.39 17.04
CA LEU A 107 5.91 -10.78 17.46
C LEU A 107 7.20 -11.60 17.29
N ARG A 108 7.93 -11.41 16.18
CA ARG A 108 9.24 -12.04 15.99
C ARG A 108 10.27 -11.59 17.01
N ALA A 109 10.32 -10.30 17.33
CA ALA A 109 11.25 -9.76 18.32
C ALA A 109 10.96 -10.33 19.71
N ASP A 110 9.68 -10.37 20.10
CA ASP A 110 9.21 -10.92 21.37
C ASP A 110 9.49 -12.42 21.46
N LEU A 111 9.30 -13.17 20.36
CA LEU A 111 9.62 -14.59 20.28
C LEU A 111 11.12 -14.89 20.48
N LEU A 112 12.00 -14.01 19.98
CA LEU A 112 13.43 -14.18 20.19
C LEU A 112 13.82 -13.86 21.63
N ALA A 113 13.18 -12.89 22.24
CA ALA A 113 13.40 -12.51 23.64
C ALA A 113 12.88 -13.57 24.62
N ASP A 114 11.69 -14.14 24.37
CA ASP A 114 11.02 -15.07 25.27
C ASP A 114 10.53 -16.35 24.55
N GLU A 115 10.95 -17.51 25.07
CA GLU A 115 10.48 -18.81 24.57
C GLU A 115 9.00 -19.05 24.87
N THR A 116 8.46 -18.44 25.93
CA THR A 116 7.07 -18.65 26.34
C THR A 116 6.07 -18.13 25.30
N MET A 117 6.47 -17.17 24.46
CA MET A 117 5.67 -16.66 23.34
C MET A 117 5.29 -17.75 22.33
N LEU A 118 6.06 -18.84 22.25
CA LEU A 118 5.68 -20.01 21.43
C LEU A 118 4.33 -20.60 21.84
N TYR A 119 4.01 -20.62 23.13
CA TYR A 119 2.75 -21.17 23.63
C TYR A 119 1.59 -20.26 23.23
N GLY A 120 1.74 -18.94 23.33
CA GLY A 120 0.71 -17.99 22.87
C GLY A 120 0.45 -18.07 21.35
N ILE A 121 1.49 -18.31 20.56
CA ILE A 121 1.37 -18.57 19.12
C ILE A 121 0.67 -19.92 18.87
N ALA A 122 0.99 -20.97 19.64
CA ALA A 122 0.33 -22.27 19.54
C ALA A 122 -1.18 -22.19 19.81
N GLU A 123 -1.58 -21.40 20.82
CA GLU A 123 -2.99 -21.19 21.16
C GLU A 123 -3.74 -20.41 20.09
N SER A 124 -3.09 -19.40 19.50
CA SER A 124 -3.70 -18.56 18.47
C SER A 124 -3.74 -19.22 17.09
N CYS A 125 -2.78 -20.10 16.80
CA CYS A 125 -2.59 -20.72 15.49
C CYS A 125 -2.30 -22.23 15.64
N PRO A 126 -3.31 -23.10 15.77
CA PRO A 126 -3.09 -24.54 16.00
C PRO A 126 -2.44 -25.28 14.81
N SER A 127 -2.36 -24.66 13.63
CA SER A 127 -1.68 -25.19 12.44
C SER A 127 -0.18 -24.88 12.39
N VAL A 128 0.38 -24.17 13.38
CA VAL A 128 1.81 -23.81 13.41
C VAL A 128 2.71 -25.01 13.73
N ASP A 129 3.77 -25.20 12.95
CA ASP A 129 4.85 -26.12 13.30
C ASP A 129 5.75 -25.49 14.38
N LEU A 130 5.39 -25.76 15.65
CA LEU A 130 6.14 -25.31 16.82
C LEU A 130 7.56 -25.86 16.86
N GLN A 131 7.79 -27.05 16.30
CA GLN A 131 9.11 -27.69 16.31
C GLN A 131 10.06 -26.97 15.34
N GLN A 132 9.55 -26.60 14.17
CA GLN A 132 10.27 -25.76 13.21
C GLN A 132 10.55 -24.38 13.81
N LEU A 133 9.56 -23.73 14.42
CA LEU A 133 9.71 -22.39 15.01
C LEU A 133 10.73 -22.38 16.16
N ARG A 134 10.73 -23.40 17.03
CA ARG A 134 11.76 -23.60 18.07
C ARG A 134 13.16 -23.75 17.49
N SER A 135 13.30 -24.55 16.43
CA SER A 135 14.59 -24.79 15.79
C SER A 135 15.14 -23.52 15.15
N LEU A 136 14.28 -22.77 14.44
CA LEU A 136 14.64 -21.48 13.84
C LEU A 136 15.03 -20.43 14.89
N ARG A 137 14.33 -20.37 16.03
CA ARG A 137 14.68 -19.47 17.14
C ARG A 137 16.08 -19.75 17.68
N ARG A 138 16.40 -21.01 17.96
CA ARG A 138 17.75 -21.40 18.44
C ARG A 138 18.84 -21.05 17.43
N ALA A 139 18.59 -21.33 16.15
CA ALA A 139 19.51 -20.98 15.08
C ALA A 139 19.69 -19.46 14.94
N ALA A 140 18.61 -18.67 15.06
CA ALA A 140 18.67 -17.22 15.01
C ALA A 140 19.46 -16.60 16.18
N LEU A 141 19.29 -17.12 17.41
CA LEU A 141 20.08 -16.69 18.57
C LEU A 141 21.57 -17.03 18.39
N LEU A 142 21.87 -18.21 17.85
CA LEU A 142 23.23 -18.63 17.55
C LEU A 142 23.86 -17.76 16.44
N GLU A 143 23.12 -17.45 15.38
CA GLU A 143 23.56 -16.55 14.31
C GLU A 143 23.85 -15.15 14.85
N GLN A 144 22.99 -14.61 15.71
CA GLN A 144 23.20 -13.31 16.36
C GLN A 144 24.45 -13.32 17.25
N ALA A 145 24.63 -14.35 18.07
CA ALA A 145 25.81 -14.49 18.93
C ALA A 145 27.11 -14.63 18.12
N GLN A 146 27.05 -15.20 16.91
CA GLN A 146 28.20 -15.41 16.04
C GLN A 146 28.40 -14.30 15.00
N GLY A 147 27.56 -13.25 14.99
CA GLY A 147 27.62 -12.17 14.01
C GLY A 147 27.38 -12.63 12.56
N LYS A 148 26.69 -13.76 12.37
CA LYS A 148 26.42 -14.33 11.06
C LYS A 148 25.23 -13.64 10.38
N PRO A 149 25.10 -13.76 9.04
CA PRO A 149 23.92 -13.26 8.34
C PRO A 149 22.62 -13.81 8.96
N PRO A 150 21.60 -12.98 9.19
CA PRO A 150 20.41 -13.34 9.97
C PRO A 150 19.41 -14.14 9.13
N ARG A 151 19.82 -15.33 8.70
CA ARG A 151 19.05 -16.19 7.79
C ARG A 151 17.86 -16.81 8.50
N SER A 152 18.08 -17.33 9.71
CA SER A 152 17.04 -17.91 10.55
C SER A 152 16.06 -16.83 11.03
N TYR A 153 16.55 -15.62 11.31
CA TYR A 153 15.71 -14.46 11.66
C TYR A 153 14.74 -14.04 10.53
N ARG A 154 15.19 -14.13 9.27
CA ARG A 154 14.34 -13.90 8.09
C ARG A 154 13.33 -15.05 7.91
N ALA A 155 13.76 -16.30 8.14
CA ALA A 155 12.88 -17.47 8.04
C ALA A 155 11.74 -17.46 9.07
N ILE A 156 11.99 -17.02 10.30
CA ILE A 156 10.94 -16.85 11.33
C ILE A 156 9.85 -15.91 10.82
N PHE A 157 10.23 -14.78 10.21
CA PHE A 157 9.26 -13.82 9.69
C PHE A 157 8.40 -14.40 8.57
N GLN A 158 8.99 -15.15 7.64
CA GLN A 158 8.23 -15.80 6.57
C GLN A 158 7.24 -16.82 7.12
N LEU A 159 7.68 -17.65 8.07
CA LEU A 159 6.81 -18.60 8.75
C LEU A 159 5.64 -17.88 9.46
N LEU A 160 5.91 -16.81 10.22
CA LEU A 160 4.86 -16.03 10.88
C LEU A 160 3.90 -15.36 9.88
N LYS A 161 4.41 -14.89 8.74
CA LYS A 161 3.60 -14.28 7.68
C LYS A 161 2.66 -15.29 7.01
N GLU A 162 3.10 -16.54 6.84
CA GLU A 162 2.28 -17.62 6.28
C GLU A 162 1.14 -18.06 7.23
N LEU A 163 1.32 -17.85 8.54
CA LEU A 163 0.39 -18.29 9.59
C LEU A 163 -0.72 -17.28 9.90
N GLU A 164 -0.48 -15.99 9.72
CA GLU A 164 -1.55 -14.99 9.86
C GLU A 164 -2.48 -15.11 8.64
N PRO A 165 -3.79 -15.40 8.81
CA PRO A 165 -4.76 -15.40 7.72
C PRO A 165 -5.07 -13.96 7.31
N GLY A 166 -4.14 -13.35 6.60
CA GLY A 166 -4.34 -12.11 5.87
C GLY A 166 -3.96 -12.38 4.44
N GLU A 167 -4.99 -12.35 3.59
CA GLU A 167 -5.01 -12.41 2.14
C GLU A 167 -3.66 -12.68 1.47
N LYS A 168 -3.56 -13.80 0.75
CA LYS A 168 -2.47 -14.05 -0.19
C LYS A 168 -2.37 -12.83 -1.11
N ILE A 169 -1.48 -11.88 -0.78
CA ILE A 169 -0.99 -10.93 -1.76
C ILE A 169 -0.22 -11.82 -2.71
N THR A 170 -0.91 -12.16 -3.79
CA THR A 170 -0.33 -12.78 -4.97
C THR A 170 0.58 -11.71 -5.56
N GLY A 171 1.75 -11.54 -4.94
CA GLY A 171 2.90 -10.88 -5.52
C GLY A 171 3.35 -11.80 -6.63
N LYS A 172 2.69 -11.65 -7.78
CA LYS A 172 3.15 -12.15 -9.07
C LYS A 172 4.63 -11.80 -9.17
N ASP A 173 5.41 -12.83 -9.43
CA ASP A 173 6.85 -12.79 -9.67
C ASP A 173 7.23 -11.59 -10.56
N ASP A 174 8.02 -10.67 -10.01
CA ASP A 174 8.99 -9.94 -10.84
C ASP A 174 10.29 -10.73 -10.73
N ASP A 175 10.35 -11.73 -11.60
CA ASP A 175 11.55 -12.28 -12.17
C ASP A 175 12.42 -11.11 -12.69
N ARG A 176 13.41 -10.70 -11.90
CA ARG A 176 14.61 -10.04 -12.42
C ARG A 176 15.84 -10.70 -11.85
N ASP A 177 16.11 -11.82 -12.51
CA ASP A 177 17.40 -12.37 -12.84
C ASP A 177 18.55 -11.34 -12.88
N GLU A 178 19.66 -11.78 -12.27
CA GLU A 178 21.07 -11.47 -12.50
C GLU A 178 21.49 -10.16 -13.21
N ARG A 179 22.29 -9.35 -12.49
CA ARG A 179 23.72 -9.10 -12.83
C ARG A 179 24.46 -8.32 -11.75
#